data_AF-A0A679IYK1-F1
#
_entry.id   AF-A0A679IYK1-F1
#
_cell.length_a   1.000
_cell.length_b   1.000
_cell.length_c   1.000
_cell.angle_alpha   90.00
_cell.angle_beta   90.00
_cell.angle_gamma   90.00
#
_symmetry.space_group_name_H-M   'P 1'
#
loop_
_entity.id
_entity.type
_entity.pdbx_description
1 polymer ?
#
loop_
_entity_poly.entity_id
_entity_poly.type
_entity_poly.pdbx_seq_one_letter_code
_entity_poly.pdbx_strand_id
1 'polypeptide(L)'
;MYTKFSNYILREDGATIPIDPENADYLAFVEWSADNEPALPTGPTLDQRAAVLLAGVDAHLNAAARAKGYDSILSASVRAALPDSPFHADGVAFGTWMDQVYATCYQLMAAVQAGDAEEPTLEQLIAMLPAAPVFDN
;
A
#
# COMPACT_ATOMS: atom_id res chain seq x y z
N MET A 1 -31.92 3.21 -4.38
CA MET A 1 -30.84 2.38 -3.77
C MET A 1 -30.05 3.23 -2.76
N TYR A 2 -29.57 2.64 -1.67
CA TYR A 2 -28.78 3.35 -0.65
C TYR A 2 -27.40 2.72 -0.46
N THR A 3 -26.38 3.55 -0.23
CA THR A 3 -25.04 3.13 0.20
C THR A 3 -24.78 3.66 1.60
N LYS A 4 -24.48 2.78 2.57
CA LYS A 4 -24.31 3.14 3.98
C LYS A 4 -22.82 3.37 4.30
N PHE A 5 -22.47 4.59 4.68
CA PHE A 5 -21.17 4.95 5.23
C PHE A 5 -21.22 5.00 6.77
N SER A 6 -20.06 5.11 7.43
CA SER A 6 -19.98 5.15 8.90
C SER A 6 -20.66 6.37 9.52
N ASN A 7 -20.80 7.48 8.79
CA ASN A 7 -21.29 8.77 9.28
C ASN A 7 -22.45 9.37 8.47
N TYR A 8 -22.80 8.79 7.32
CA TYR A 8 -23.90 9.23 6.47
C TYR A 8 -24.39 8.09 5.57
N ILE A 9 -25.48 8.32 4.86
CA ILE A 9 -26.04 7.40 3.87
C ILE A 9 -26.12 8.13 2.54
N LEU A 10 -25.61 7.53 1.47
CA LEU A 10 -25.72 8.07 0.13
C LEU A 10 -26.94 7.45 -0.55
N ARG A 11 -27.89 8.28 -0.96
CA ARG A 11 -29.01 7.86 -1.80
C ARG A 11 -28.59 7.88 -3.27
N GLU A 12 -29.24 7.06 -4.09
CA GLU A 12 -28.94 6.89 -5.52
C GLU A 12 -28.96 8.19 -6.36
N ASP A 13 -29.72 9.20 -5.93
CA ASP A 13 -29.75 10.53 -6.54
C ASP A 13 -28.54 11.41 -6.14
N GLY A 14 -27.59 10.86 -5.38
CA GLY A 14 -26.41 11.56 -4.90
C GLY A 14 -26.61 12.33 -3.59
N ALA A 15 -27.80 12.29 -2.99
CA ALA A 15 -28.05 12.99 -1.74
C ALA A 15 -27.34 12.31 -0.55
N THR A 16 -26.61 13.10 0.24
CA THR A 16 -26.02 12.67 1.51
C THR A 16 -26.99 12.89 2.66
N ILE A 17 -27.44 11.77 3.25
CA ILE A 17 -28.39 11.73 4.36
C ILE A 17 -27.60 11.58 5.67
N PRO A 18 -27.73 12.51 6.63
CA PRO A 18 -27.11 12.36 7.94
C PRO A 18 -27.72 11.19 8.71
N ILE A 19 -26.91 10.49 9.50
CA ILE A 19 -27.41 9.45 10.43
C ILE A 19 -28.02 10.16 11.64
N ASP A 20 -29.27 10.57 11.49
CA ASP A 20 -30.02 11.33 12.49
C ASP A 20 -31.45 10.76 12.59
N PRO A 21 -31.88 10.22 13.74
CA PRO A 21 -33.21 9.65 13.91
C PRO A 21 -34.35 10.66 13.75
N GLU A 22 -34.08 11.97 13.81
CA GLU A 22 -35.08 13.02 13.57
C GLU A 22 -35.16 13.41 12.08
N ASN A 23 -34.22 12.95 11.24
CA ASN A 23 -34.19 13.26 9.82
C ASN A 23 -35.17 12.35 9.03
N ALA A 24 -36.07 12.98 8.26
CA ALA A 24 -37.08 12.27 7.47
C ALA A 24 -36.48 11.31 6.43
N ASP A 25 -35.37 11.69 5.77
CA ASP A 25 -34.69 10.83 4.80
C ASP A 25 -33.97 9.65 5.49
N TYR A 26 -33.48 9.83 6.71
CA TYR A 26 -32.91 8.73 7.51
C TYR A 26 -33.99 7.74 7.95
N LEU A 27 -35.16 8.22 8.37
CA LEU A 27 -36.31 7.36 8.69
C LEU A 27 -36.77 6.56 7.46
N ALA A 28 -36.83 7.20 6.27
CA ALA A 28 -37.15 6.53 5.01
C ALA A 28 -36.10 5.45 4.66
N PHE A 29 -34.82 5.71 4.91
CA PHE A 29 -33.78 4.69 4.78
C PHE A 29 -33.99 3.52 5.76
N VAL A 30 -34.32 3.80 7.03
CA VAL A 30 -34.53 2.75 8.06
C VAL A 30 -35.68 1.83 7.65
N GLU A 31 -36.79 2.41 7.20
CA GLU A 31 -37.95 1.66 6.69
C GLU A 31 -37.58 0.82 5.46
N TRP A 32 -36.88 1.40 4.49
CA TRP A 32 -36.38 0.64 3.33
C TRP A 32 -35.44 -0.51 3.73
N SER A 33 -34.57 -0.28 4.71
CA SER A 33 -33.58 -1.26 5.19
C SER A 33 -34.18 -2.43 5.97
N ALA A 34 -35.48 -2.36 6.33
CA ALA A 34 -36.18 -3.46 6.96
C ALA A 34 -36.30 -4.68 6.03
N ASP A 35 -36.49 -4.42 4.73
CA ASP A 35 -36.67 -5.45 3.70
C ASP A 35 -35.53 -5.50 2.67
N ASN A 36 -34.57 -4.58 2.75
CA ASN A 36 -33.48 -4.44 1.78
C ASN A 36 -32.12 -4.27 2.46
N GLU A 37 -31.07 -4.78 1.83
CA GLU A 37 -29.70 -4.59 2.32
C GLU A 37 -29.04 -3.41 1.59
N PRO A 38 -28.57 -2.35 2.29
CA PRO A 38 -27.85 -1.26 1.66
C PRO A 38 -26.52 -1.73 1.11
N ALA A 39 -26.12 -1.14 -0.01
CA ALA A 39 -24.75 -1.27 -0.47
C ALA A 39 -23.79 -0.72 0.61
N LEU A 40 -22.65 -1.36 0.77
CA LEU A 40 -21.53 -0.80 1.51
C LEU A 40 -20.60 -0.09 0.52
N PRO A 41 -19.94 1.01 0.91
CA PRO A 41 -18.93 1.60 0.05
C PRO A 41 -17.89 0.53 -0.29
N THR A 42 -17.58 0.40 -1.57
CA THR A 42 -16.48 -0.47 -2.00
C THR A 42 -15.20 0.10 -1.42
N GLY A 43 -14.62 -0.58 -0.44
CA GLY A 43 -13.29 -0.24 0.08
C GLY A 43 -12.22 -0.33 -1.03
N PRO A 44 -10.99 0.10 -0.74
CA PRO A 44 -9.92 -0.02 -1.71
C PRO A 44 -9.72 -1.49 -2.10
N THR A 45 -9.61 -1.74 -3.41
CA THR A 45 -9.31 -3.05 -3.99
C THR A 45 -7.98 -3.58 -3.47
N LEU A 46 -7.75 -4.90 -3.58
CA LEU A 46 -6.47 -5.50 -3.19
C LEU A 46 -5.29 -4.82 -3.89
N ASP A 47 -5.43 -4.54 -5.19
CA ASP A 47 -4.40 -3.86 -5.99
C ASP A 47 -4.11 -2.44 -5.47
N GLN A 48 -5.15 -1.69 -5.06
CA GLN A 48 -4.97 -0.35 -4.49
C GLN A 48 -4.25 -0.41 -3.14
N ARG A 49 -4.59 -1.38 -2.28
CA ARG A 49 -3.90 -1.52 -0.99
C ARG A 49 -2.46 -2.00 -1.15
N ALA A 50 -2.23 -2.92 -2.07
CA ALA A 50 -0.89 -3.35 -2.46
C ALA A 50 -0.05 -2.19 -3.01
N ALA A 51 -0.63 -1.31 -3.83
CA ALA A 51 0.06 -0.12 -4.33
C ALA A 51 0.51 0.81 -3.19
N VAL A 52 -0.31 0.96 -2.15
CA VAL A 52 0.06 1.75 -0.95
C VAL A 52 1.23 1.11 -0.21
N LEU A 53 1.22 -0.23 -0.03
CA LEU A 53 2.33 -0.95 0.59
C LEU A 53 3.62 -0.82 -0.22
N LEU A 54 3.55 -1.02 -1.54
CA LEU A 54 4.71 -0.89 -2.43
C LEU A 54 5.28 0.53 -2.42
N ALA A 55 4.44 1.58 -2.38
CA ALA A 55 4.91 2.96 -2.23
C ALA A 55 5.67 3.18 -0.91
N GLY A 56 5.24 2.52 0.18
CA GLY A 56 5.98 2.52 1.45
C GLY A 56 7.32 1.79 1.38
N VAL A 57 7.37 0.66 0.68
CA VAL A 57 8.62 -0.08 0.40
C VAL A 57 9.58 0.75 -0.44
N ASP A 58 9.09 1.44 -1.47
CA ASP A 58 9.89 2.37 -2.27
C ASP A 58 10.48 3.49 -1.40
N ALA A 59 9.70 4.05 -0.48
CA ALA A 59 10.19 5.05 0.45
C ALA A 59 11.29 4.49 1.38
N HIS A 60 11.15 3.24 1.85
CA HIS A 60 12.16 2.55 2.66
C HIS A 60 13.47 2.35 1.89
N LEU A 61 13.40 1.82 0.67
CA LEU A 61 14.56 1.63 -0.23
C LEU A 61 15.28 2.97 -0.49
N ASN A 62 14.51 4.02 -0.80
CA ASN A 62 15.04 5.35 -1.06
C ASN A 62 15.68 5.98 0.18
N ALA A 63 15.13 5.76 1.37
CA ALA A 63 15.72 6.27 2.61
C ALA A 63 17.12 5.66 2.87
N ALA A 64 17.28 4.35 2.66
CA ALA A 64 18.57 3.69 2.79
C ALA A 64 19.61 4.21 1.78
N ALA A 65 19.21 4.41 0.52
CA ALA A 65 20.10 5.00 -0.49
C ALA A 65 20.50 6.45 -0.15
N ARG A 66 19.56 7.26 0.32
CA ARG A 66 19.82 8.66 0.75
C ARG A 66 20.76 8.74 1.94
N ALA A 67 20.72 7.78 2.85
CA ALA A 67 21.67 7.71 3.96
C ALA A 67 23.13 7.58 3.50
N LYS A 68 23.36 7.06 2.27
CA LYS A 68 24.69 6.98 1.63
C LYS A 68 24.97 8.15 0.66
N GLY A 69 24.06 9.12 0.56
CA GLY A 69 24.22 10.32 -0.27
C GLY A 69 23.70 10.21 -1.70
N TYR A 70 22.95 9.16 -2.04
CA TYR A 70 22.27 9.05 -3.34
C TYR A 70 20.90 9.75 -3.33
N ASP A 71 20.41 10.17 -4.50
CA ASP A 71 19.09 10.81 -4.61
C ASP A 71 17.93 9.82 -4.37
N SER A 72 18.13 8.59 -4.83
CA SER A 72 17.17 7.48 -4.83
C SER A 72 17.85 6.11 -4.95
N ILE A 73 17.13 5.03 -4.64
CA ILE A 73 17.61 3.66 -4.85
C ILE A 73 18.00 3.40 -6.31
N LEU A 74 17.29 4.00 -7.27
CA LEU A 74 17.61 3.89 -8.70
C LEU A 74 18.93 4.56 -9.04
N SER A 75 19.18 5.75 -8.48
CA SER A 75 20.42 6.49 -8.71
C SER A 75 21.67 5.81 -8.11
N ALA A 76 21.47 5.02 -7.04
CA ALA A 76 22.49 4.15 -6.47
C ALA A 76 22.67 2.90 -7.34
N SER A 77 21.59 2.18 -7.62
CA SER A 77 21.61 0.92 -8.37
C SER A 77 22.21 1.05 -9.77
N VAL A 78 21.94 2.16 -10.48
CA VAL A 78 22.49 2.40 -11.82
C VAL A 78 24.03 2.47 -11.84
N ARG A 79 24.68 2.74 -10.70
CA ARG A 79 26.16 2.73 -10.60
C ARG A 79 26.75 1.35 -10.87
N ALA A 80 25.97 0.28 -10.74
CA ALA A 80 26.38 -1.07 -11.09
C ALA A 80 26.80 -1.20 -12.56
N ALA A 81 26.28 -0.35 -13.46
CA ALA A 81 26.53 -0.45 -14.89
C ALA A 81 27.96 -0.08 -15.33
N LEU A 82 28.76 0.54 -14.46
CA LEU A 82 30.14 0.94 -14.75
C LEU A 82 31.13 0.24 -13.80
N PRO A 83 31.71 -0.91 -14.18
CA PRO A 83 32.58 -1.73 -13.32
C PRO A 83 33.79 -1.00 -12.72
N ASP A 84 34.43 -0.13 -13.50
CA ASP A 84 35.63 0.61 -13.06
C ASP A 84 35.29 1.84 -12.19
N SER A 85 34.01 2.09 -11.92
CA SER A 85 33.59 3.20 -11.06
C SER A 85 33.90 2.89 -9.59
N PRO A 86 34.37 3.87 -8.80
CA PRO A 86 34.48 3.70 -7.35
C PRO A 86 33.13 3.43 -6.67
N PHE A 87 32.00 3.72 -7.34
CA PHE A 87 30.64 3.49 -6.84
C PHE A 87 30.02 2.18 -7.34
N HIS A 88 30.78 1.35 -8.08
CA HIS A 88 30.27 0.11 -8.66
C HIS A 88 29.74 -0.85 -7.59
N ALA A 89 30.53 -1.06 -6.52
CA ALA A 89 30.16 -1.96 -5.43
C ALA A 89 28.85 -1.52 -4.75
N ASP A 90 28.68 -0.22 -4.52
CA ASP A 90 27.44 0.35 -3.98
C ASP A 90 26.25 0.04 -4.90
N GLY A 91 26.41 0.28 -6.20
CA GLY A 91 25.34 0.02 -7.16
C GLY A 91 24.95 -1.45 -7.23
N VAL A 92 25.91 -2.37 -7.20
CA VAL A 92 25.63 -3.81 -7.18
C VAL A 92 24.90 -4.20 -5.90
N ALA A 93 25.34 -3.70 -4.75
CA ALA A 93 24.71 -4.00 -3.46
C ALA A 93 23.28 -3.48 -3.37
N PHE A 94 23.06 -2.20 -3.73
CA PHE A 94 21.72 -1.60 -3.72
C PHE A 94 20.79 -2.22 -4.76
N GLY A 95 21.28 -2.49 -5.98
CA GLY A 95 20.48 -3.13 -7.02
C GLY A 95 20.05 -4.55 -6.63
N THR A 96 20.99 -5.34 -6.09
CA THR A 96 20.69 -6.70 -5.60
C THR A 96 19.68 -6.68 -4.46
N TRP A 97 19.85 -5.77 -3.49
CA TRP A 97 18.91 -5.64 -2.38
C TRP A 97 17.52 -5.20 -2.83
N MET A 98 17.43 -4.22 -3.74
CA MET A 98 16.18 -3.77 -4.33
C MET A 98 15.40 -4.92 -4.98
N ASP A 99 16.07 -5.74 -5.80
CA ASP A 99 15.43 -6.90 -6.44
C ASP A 99 14.94 -7.94 -5.41
N GLN A 100 15.73 -8.21 -4.36
CA GLN A 100 15.33 -9.14 -3.30
C GLN A 100 14.12 -8.62 -2.50
N VAL A 101 14.09 -7.31 -2.21
CA VAL A 101 12.97 -6.66 -1.52
C VAL A 101 11.68 -6.80 -2.34
N TYR A 102 11.70 -6.45 -3.63
CA TYR A 102 10.51 -6.59 -4.47
C TYR A 102 10.10 -8.04 -4.68
N ALA A 103 11.05 -8.96 -4.80
CA ALA A 103 10.75 -10.39 -4.87
C ALA A 103 9.96 -10.86 -3.64
N THR A 104 10.38 -10.48 -2.43
CA THR A 104 9.64 -10.77 -1.19
C THR A 104 8.25 -10.13 -1.19
N CYS A 105 8.12 -8.87 -1.63
CA CYS A 105 6.83 -8.19 -1.70
C CYS A 105 5.85 -8.92 -2.63
N TYR A 106 6.27 -9.28 -3.84
CA TYR A 106 5.41 -9.95 -4.80
C TYR A 106 5.04 -11.38 -4.39
N GLN A 107 5.96 -12.11 -3.73
CA GLN A 107 5.64 -13.41 -3.15
C GLN A 107 4.54 -13.30 -2.09
N LEU A 108 4.65 -12.31 -1.19
CA LEU A 108 3.64 -12.10 -0.15
C LEU A 108 2.30 -11.64 -0.74
N MET A 109 2.32 -10.72 -1.71
CA MET A 109 1.10 -10.29 -2.40
C MET A 109 0.37 -11.46 -3.09
N ALA A 110 1.13 -12.38 -3.72
CA ALA A 110 0.56 -13.57 -4.31
C ALA A 110 -0.08 -14.49 -3.25
N ALA A 111 0.57 -14.68 -2.09
CA ALA A 111 0.02 -15.46 -0.99
C ALA A 111 -1.25 -14.81 -0.39
N VAL A 112 -1.28 -13.49 -0.23
CA VAL A 112 -2.48 -12.75 0.21
C VAL A 112 -3.61 -12.90 -0.80
N GLN A 113 -3.31 -12.81 -2.10
CA GLN A 113 -4.31 -12.98 -3.16
C GLN A 113 -4.87 -14.40 -3.23
N ALA A 114 -4.05 -15.41 -2.90
CA ALA A 114 -4.48 -16.80 -2.78
C ALA A 114 -5.26 -17.10 -1.49
N GLY A 115 -5.22 -16.20 -0.50
CA GLY A 115 -5.80 -16.42 0.83
C GLY A 115 -4.92 -17.25 1.77
N ASP A 116 -3.65 -17.47 1.41
CA ASP A 116 -2.67 -18.24 2.19
C ASP A 116 -1.95 -17.40 3.26
N ALA A 117 -2.09 -16.07 3.19
CA ALA A 117 -1.52 -15.12 4.14
C ALA A 117 -2.46 -13.95 4.40
N GLU A 118 -2.37 -13.36 5.60
CA GLU A 118 -3.02 -12.09 5.91
C GLU A 118 -2.24 -10.91 5.30
N GLU A 119 -2.95 -9.86 4.91
CA GLU A 119 -2.33 -8.64 4.41
C GLU A 119 -1.57 -7.93 5.54
N PRO A 120 -0.24 -7.71 5.41
CA PRO A 120 0.54 -7.10 6.48
C PRO A 120 0.29 -5.59 6.56
N THR A 121 0.59 -5.00 7.72
CA THR A 121 0.82 -3.56 7.79
C THR A 121 2.15 -3.19 7.11
N LEU A 122 2.36 -1.91 6.79
CA LEU A 122 3.63 -1.46 6.24
C LEU A 122 4.82 -1.77 7.17
N GLU A 123 4.65 -1.61 8.48
CA GLU A 123 5.69 -1.90 9.47
C GLU A 123 6.07 -3.38 9.50
N GLN A 124 5.05 -4.26 9.47
CA GLN A 124 5.26 -5.71 9.40
C GLN A 124 5.94 -6.10 8.08
N LEU A 125 5.49 -5.52 6.97
CA LEU A 125 6.11 -5.75 5.66
C LEU A 125 7.58 -5.37 5.69
N ILE A 126 7.94 -4.17 6.14
CA ILE A 126 9.33 -3.71 6.26
C ILE A 126 10.16 -4.65 7.15
N ALA A 127 9.59 -5.14 8.26
CA ALA A 127 10.27 -6.08 9.15
C ALA A 127 10.54 -7.46 8.50
N MET A 128 9.77 -7.85 7.47
CA MET A 128 9.96 -9.08 6.71
C MET A 128 10.96 -8.93 5.56
N LEU A 129 11.34 -7.70 5.20
CA LEU A 129 12.25 -7.45 4.09
C LEU A 129 13.69 -7.84 4.43
N PRO A 130 14.50 -8.20 3.42
CA PRO A 130 15.95 -8.33 3.58
C PRO A 130 16.56 -7.05 4.17
N ALA A 131 17.54 -7.19 5.05
CA ALA A 131 18.23 -6.05 5.64
C ALA A 131 18.96 -5.23 4.57
N ALA A 132 18.97 -3.91 4.74
CA ALA A 132 19.70 -3.01 3.86
C ALA A 132 21.20 -3.31 3.85
N PRO A 133 21.90 -3.11 2.71
CA PRO A 133 23.34 -3.30 2.65
C PRO A 133 24.08 -2.39 3.63
N VAL A 134 25.10 -2.94 4.28
CA VAL A 134 26.02 -2.20 5.15
C VAL A 134 27.24 -1.83 4.31
N PHE A 135 27.64 -0.57 4.39
CA PHE A 135 28.79 -0.05 3.68
C PHE A 135 29.81 0.47 4.68
N ASP A 136 31.08 0.10 4.49
CA ASP A 136 32.18 0.70 5.23
C ASP A 136 32.35 2.16 4.78
N ASN A 137 32.52 3.07 5.74
CA ASN A 137 32.75 4.50 5.51
C ASN A 137 34.24 4.82 5.43
#